data_AF-A0A227J5I3-F1
#
_entry.id   AF-A0A227J5I3-F1
#
_cell.length_a   1.000
_cell.length_b   1.000
_cell.length_c   1.000
_cell.angle_alpha   90.00
_cell.angle_beta   90.00
_cell.angle_gamma   90.00
#
_symmetry.space_group_name_H-M   'P 1'
#
loop_
_entity.id
_entity.type
_entity.pdbx_description
1 polymer ?
#
loop_
_entity_poly.entity_id
_entity_poly.type
_entity_poly.pdbx_seq_one_letter_code
_entity_poly.pdbx_strand_id
1 'polypeptide(L)'
;GNFGVSARLGESMFFVVEADEYDSAFFDKRSKFVHYHPRTLIMNNLEFDHADIFDDLEAIKRQFHHLVRTVPGNGLILAPKQDQALTDVLERGCWTEKQFSGEDGDWQAHKLVLDGS
;
A
#
# COMPACT_ATOMS: atom_id res chain seq x y z
N GLY A 1 22.23 -2.78 2.75
CA GLY A 1 21.03 -3.06 3.56
C GLY A 1 21.41 -3.22 5.01
N ASN A 2 20.63 -2.65 5.93
CA ASN A 2 21.00 -2.47 7.34
C ASN A 2 20.92 -3.75 8.22
N PHE A 3 20.38 -4.85 7.71
CA PHE A 3 19.99 -6.02 8.53
C PHE A 3 20.61 -7.36 8.13
N GLY A 4 21.52 -7.40 7.14
CA GLY A 4 22.25 -8.61 6.71
C GLY A 4 21.42 -9.72 6.05
N VAL A 5 20.10 -9.70 6.23
CA VAL A 5 19.12 -10.64 5.65
C VAL A 5 17.88 -9.87 5.20
N SER A 6 17.19 -10.38 4.17
CA SER A 6 15.98 -9.75 3.62
C SER A 6 14.68 -10.18 4.30
N ALA A 7 14.71 -11.21 5.15
CA ALA A 7 13.55 -11.71 5.87
C ALA A 7 13.97 -12.35 7.20
N ARG A 8 13.03 -12.41 8.15
CA ARG A 8 13.17 -13.13 9.42
C ARG A 8 11.87 -13.85 9.72
N LEU A 9 11.96 -15.13 10.08
CA LEU A 9 10.81 -15.86 10.58
C LEU A 9 10.53 -15.43 12.03
N GLY A 10 9.30 -15.04 12.31
CA GLY A 10 8.83 -14.76 13.67
C GLY A 10 7.96 -15.89 14.21
N GLU A 11 7.64 -15.82 15.51
CA GLU A 11 6.73 -16.77 16.20
C GLU A 11 5.30 -16.23 16.31
N SER A 12 5.08 -14.99 15.86
CA SER A 12 3.80 -14.30 15.90
C SER A 12 2.83 -14.87 14.85
N MET A 13 1.52 -14.70 15.10
CA MET A 13 0.50 -14.95 14.07
C MET A 13 0.47 -13.86 12.99
N PHE A 14 1.23 -12.78 13.16
CA PHE A 14 1.34 -11.72 12.16
C PHE A 14 2.45 -12.00 11.16
N PHE A 15 2.10 -11.87 9.89
CA PHE A 15 3.03 -11.85 8.77
C PHE A 15 3.02 -10.43 8.16
N VAL A 16 4.19 -9.81 8.08
CA VAL A 16 4.37 -8.48 7.50
C VAL A 16 5.27 -8.62 6.29
N VAL A 17 4.82 -8.07 5.16
CA VAL A 17 5.51 -8.17 3.89
C VAL A 17 5.38 -6.85 3.14
N GLU A 18 6.45 -6.45 2.48
CA GLU A 18 6.42 -5.37 1.51
C GLU A 18 5.72 -5.86 0.24
N ALA A 19 4.85 -5.01 -0.32
CA ALA A 19 4.11 -5.32 -1.53
C ALA A 19 4.61 -4.42 -2.65
N ASP A 20 5.02 -5.06 -3.75
CA ASP A 20 5.40 -4.41 -4.99
C ASP A 20 4.34 -4.64 -6.08
N GLU A 21 4.26 -3.70 -7.02
CA GLU A 21 3.29 -3.63 -8.11
C GLU A 21 3.67 -4.48 -9.32
N TYR A 22 4.82 -5.14 -9.29
CA TYR A 22 5.33 -5.97 -10.38
C TYR A 22 4.37 -7.12 -10.73
N ASP A 23 4.39 -7.53 -12.00
CA ASP A 23 3.59 -8.65 -12.52
C ASP A 23 3.74 -9.93 -11.68
N SER A 24 2.62 -10.61 -11.44
CA SER A 24 2.55 -11.85 -10.66
C SER A 24 3.28 -13.01 -11.32
N ALA A 25 3.09 -13.17 -12.63
CA ALA A 25 3.70 -14.22 -13.43
C ALA A 25 3.65 -13.81 -14.91
N PHE A 26 4.43 -14.48 -15.76
CA PHE A 26 4.41 -14.23 -17.21
C PHE A 26 2.99 -14.26 -17.83
N PHE A 27 2.09 -15.06 -17.25
CA PHE A 27 0.70 -15.21 -17.68
C PHE A 27 -0.33 -14.43 -16.85
N ASP A 28 0.09 -13.77 -15.77
CA ASP A 28 -0.78 -12.95 -14.92
C ASP A 28 -0.17 -11.56 -14.76
N LYS A 29 -0.63 -10.65 -15.63
CA LYS A 29 -0.23 -9.23 -15.68
C LYS A 29 -0.86 -8.38 -14.57
N ARG A 30 -1.43 -9.00 -13.54
CA ARG A 30 -1.87 -8.30 -12.34
C ARG A 30 -0.71 -8.21 -11.37
N SER A 31 -0.65 -7.12 -10.62
CA SER A 31 0.35 -6.93 -9.59
C SER A 31 0.32 -8.05 -8.54
N LYS A 32 1.48 -8.56 -8.12
CA LYS A 32 1.63 -9.68 -7.15
C LYS A 32 0.78 -9.52 -5.91
N PHE A 33 0.65 -8.29 -5.43
CA PHE A 33 -0.04 -7.98 -4.18
C PHE A 33 -1.51 -8.40 -4.16
N VAL A 34 -2.16 -8.62 -5.32
CA VAL A 34 -3.57 -9.05 -5.36
C VAL A 34 -3.76 -10.44 -4.74
N HIS A 35 -2.67 -11.20 -4.60
CA HIS A 35 -2.69 -12.55 -4.02
C HIS A 35 -2.42 -12.56 -2.51
N TYR A 36 -2.05 -11.43 -1.90
CA TYR A 36 -1.62 -11.38 -0.50
C TYR A 36 -2.79 -11.38 0.49
N HIS A 37 -3.99 -10.98 0.05
CA HIS A 37 -5.22 -10.95 0.87
C HIS A 37 -5.00 -10.36 2.28
N PRO A 38 -4.45 -9.13 2.40
CA PRO A 38 -4.09 -8.57 3.70
C PRO A 38 -5.33 -8.27 4.54
N ARG A 39 -5.24 -8.50 5.85
CA ARG A 39 -6.22 -7.96 6.81
C ARG A 39 -5.99 -6.48 7.09
N THR A 40 -4.72 -6.06 7.11
CA THR A 40 -4.31 -4.66 7.27
C THR A 40 -3.43 -4.28 6.10
N LEU A 41 -3.80 -3.23 5.38
CA LEU A 41 -3.08 -2.73 4.21
C LEU A 41 -2.58 -1.31 4.50
N ILE A 42 -1.30 -1.06 4.24
CA ILE A 42 -0.71 0.28 4.30
C ILE A 42 -0.31 0.65 2.88
N MET A 43 -0.83 1.77 2.38
CA MET A 43 -0.45 2.36 1.10
C MET A 43 0.30 3.66 1.38
N ASN A 44 1.58 3.73 1.00
CA ASN A 44 2.45 4.85 1.38
C ASN A 44 2.37 6.04 0.43
N ASN A 45 2.42 5.80 -0.88
CA ASN A 45 2.24 6.77 -1.95
C ASN A 45 1.80 6.01 -3.23
N LEU A 46 1.41 6.74 -4.28
CA LEU A 46 1.15 6.16 -5.58
C LEU A 46 1.61 7.08 -6.72
N GLU A 47 2.69 6.69 -7.40
CA GLU A 47 3.30 7.44 -8.50
C GLU A 47 3.43 6.58 -9.77
N PHE A 48 3.80 7.20 -10.89
CA PHE A 48 4.08 6.50 -12.15
C PHE A 48 5.59 6.31 -12.32
N ASP A 49 6.13 5.29 -11.66
CA ASP A 49 7.56 4.93 -11.60
C ASP A 49 7.90 3.64 -12.38
N HIS A 50 6.91 2.78 -12.62
CA HIS A 50 7.03 1.51 -13.35
C HIS A 50 6.45 1.55 -14.77
N ALA A 51 6.95 2.49 -15.59
CA ALA A 51 6.52 2.67 -16.98
C ALA A 51 6.85 1.49 -17.92
N ASP A 52 7.69 0.56 -17.48
CA ASP A 52 7.99 -0.69 -18.17
C ASP A 52 6.87 -1.75 -18.03
N ILE A 53 5.98 -1.58 -17.05
CA ILE A 53 4.91 -2.52 -16.71
C ILE A 53 3.53 -1.90 -16.96
N PHE A 54 3.38 -0.61 -16.67
CA PHE A 54 2.10 0.09 -16.77
C PHE A 54 2.10 1.12 -17.88
N ASP A 55 0.99 1.19 -18.61
CA ASP A 55 0.80 2.15 -19.70
C ASP A 55 0.70 3.59 -19.17
N ASP A 56 0.08 3.77 -18.00
CA ASP A 56 -0.14 5.07 -17.35
C ASP A 56 -0.47 4.93 -15.85
N LEU A 57 -0.58 6.06 -15.14
CA LEU A 57 -0.98 6.10 -13.73
C LEU A 57 -2.39 5.50 -13.49
N GLU A 58 -3.28 5.59 -14.46
CA GLU A 58 -4.65 5.05 -14.33
C GLU A 58 -4.66 3.51 -14.33
N ALA A 59 -3.73 2.88 -15.07
CA ALA A 59 -3.49 1.45 -15.02
C ALA A 59 -2.98 1.02 -13.64
N ILE A 60 -2.07 1.78 -13.02
CA ILE A 60 -1.57 1.50 -11.66
C ILE A 60 -2.70 1.65 -10.63
N LYS A 61 -3.44 2.76 -10.68
CA LYS A 61 -4.62 2.99 -9.82
C LYS A 61 -5.63 1.84 -9.92
N ARG A 62 -5.81 1.25 -11.11
CA ARG A 62 -6.69 0.08 -11.29
C ARG A 62 -6.19 -1.14 -10.51
N GLN A 63 -4.89 -1.44 -10.55
CA GLN A 63 -4.32 -2.54 -9.76
C GLN A 63 -4.45 -2.30 -8.27
N PHE A 64 -4.15 -1.08 -7.80
CA PHE A 64 -4.34 -0.71 -6.39
C PHE A 64 -5.81 -0.81 -5.97
N HIS A 65 -6.74 -0.43 -6.84
CA HIS A 65 -8.17 -0.65 -6.56
C HIS A 65 -8.52 -2.15 -6.49
N HIS A 66 -7.93 -3.00 -7.32
CA HIS A 66 -8.07 -4.45 -7.16
C HIS A 66 -7.52 -4.96 -5.82
N LEU A 67 -6.39 -4.42 -5.35
CA LEU A 67 -5.86 -4.73 -4.01
C LEU A 67 -6.81 -4.31 -2.89
N VAL A 68 -7.34 -3.08 -2.94
CA VAL A 68 -8.35 -2.59 -1.98
C VAL A 68 -9.52 -3.58 -1.88
N ARG A 69 -9.92 -4.17 -3.01
CA ARG A 69 -11.01 -5.14 -3.07
C ARG A 69 -10.71 -6.51 -2.44
N THR A 70 -9.45 -6.79 -2.13
CA THR A 70 -9.07 -8.04 -1.43
C THR A 70 -9.13 -7.89 0.09
N VAL A 71 -9.20 -6.65 0.60
CA VAL A 71 -9.20 -6.38 2.04
C VAL A 71 -10.59 -6.67 2.62
N PRO A 72 -10.71 -7.50 3.67
CA PRO A 72 -11.99 -7.75 4.34
C PRO A 72 -12.60 -6.48 4.93
N GLY A 73 -13.93 -6.40 5.01
CA GLY A 73 -14.61 -5.23 5.61
C GLY A 73 -14.36 -5.04 7.11
N ASN A 74 -13.93 -6.10 7.82
CA ASN A 74 -13.45 -6.03 9.20
C ASN A 74 -11.91 -5.90 9.30
N GLY A 75 -11.27 -5.54 8.20
CA GLY A 75 -9.86 -5.17 8.10
C GLY A 75 -9.64 -3.66 8.29
N LEU A 76 -8.45 -3.19 7.94
CA LEU A 76 -8.07 -1.79 8.03
C LEU A 76 -7.18 -1.39 6.85
N ILE A 77 -7.44 -0.22 6.26
CA ILE A 77 -6.58 0.42 5.26
C ILE A 77 -6.00 1.71 5.84
N LEU A 78 -4.69 1.87 5.77
CA LEU A 78 -3.99 3.10 6.12
C LEU A 78 -3.39 3.74 4.86
N ALA A 79 -3.56 5.05 4.70
CA ALA A 79 -3.00 5.81 3.58
C ALA A 79 -2.67 7.26 4.01
N PRO A 80 -1.73 7.96 3.35
CA PRO A 80 -1.56 9.39 3.54
C PRO A 80 -2.82 10.16 3.10
N LYS A 81 -3.18 11.19 3.86
CA LYS A 81 -4.33 12.06 3.57
C LYS A 81 -4.11 12.95 2.34
N GLN A 82 -2.85 13.32 2.08
CA GLN A 82 -2.45 14.26 1.03
C GLN A 82 -2.08 13.60 -0.31
N ASP A 83 -2.26 12.28 -0.47
CA ASP A 83 -1.99 11.61 -1.75
C ASP A 83 -3.27 11.55 -2.59
N GLN A 84 -3.30 12.34 -3.67
CA GLN A 84 -4.45 12.41 -4.57
C GLN A 84 -4.67 11.09 -5.32
N ALA A 85 -3.62 10.39 -5.73
CA ALA A 85 -3.75 9.16 -6.50
C ALA A 85 -4.34 8.03 -5.65
N LEU A 86 -3.93 7.91 -4.38
CA LEU A 86 -4.54 7.00 -3.42
C LEU A 86 -5.96 7.41 -3.04
N THR A 87 -6.24 8.71 -2.97
CA THR A 87 -7.61 9.22 -2.78
C THR A 87 -8.51 8.75 -3.92
N ASP A 88 -8.10 8.94 -5.17
CA ASP A 88 -8.83 8.48 -6.36
C ASP A 88 -9.07 6.96 -6.35
N VAL A 89 -8.10 6.17 -5.87
CA VAL A 89 -8.23 4.71 -5.73
C VAL A 89 -9.32 4.33 -4.73
N LEU A 90 -9.34 5.02 -3.58
CA LEU A 90 -10.30 4.74 -2.50
C LEU A 90 -11.72 5.20 -2.86
N GLU A 91 -11.86 6.29 -3.62
CA GLU A 91 -13.15 6.82 -4.09
C GLU A 91 -13.84 5.92 -5.12
N ARG A 92 -13.09 5.07 -5.84
CA ARG A 92 -13.67 4.03 -6.73
C ARG A 92 -14.46 2.97 -5.96
N GLY A 93 -14.29 2.88 -4.65
CA GLY A 93 -15.03 1.98 -3.77
C GLY A 93 -14.13 1.37 -2.71
N CYS A 94 -14.52 1.52 -1.45
CA CYS A 94 -13.82 0.96 -0.31
C CYS A 94 -14.81 0.68 0.82
N TRP A 95 -15.02 -0.59 1.15
CA TRP A 95 -15.91 -1.04 2.22
C TRP A 95 -15.18 -1.31 3.55
N THR A 96 -13.85 -1.29 3.52
CA THR A 96 -13.01 -1.48 4.69
C THR A 96 -12.88 -0.16 5.45
N GLU A 97 -12.70 -0.26 6.77
CA GLU A 97 -12.34 0.87 7.61
C GLU A 97 -11.04 1.52 7.10
N LYS A 98 -10.98 2.85 7.16
CA LYS A 98 -9.85 3.64 6.68
C LYS A 98 -9.33 4.52 7.81
N GLN A 99 -8.02 4.61 7.92
CA GLN A 99 -7.34 5.62 8.72
C GLN A 99 -6.33 6.35 7.85
N PHE A 100 -6.06 7.61 8.15
CA PHE A 100 -5.19 8.44 7.37
C PHE A 100 -4.01 8.96 8.18
N SER A 101 -2.84 9.00 7.56
CA SER A 101 -1.67 9.69 8.10
C SER A 101 -1.47 11.06 7.45
N GLY A 102 -0.78 11.98 8.12
CA GLY A 102 -0.45 13.31 7.57
C GLY A 102 -1.27 14.42 8.22
N GLU A 103 -1.15 15.64 7.69
CA GLU A 103 -1.89 16.79 8.22
C GLU A 103 -3.40 16.51 8.20
N ASP A 104 -4.10 16.83 9.29
CA ASP A 104 -5.53 16.52 9.47
C ASP A 104 -5.92 15.02 9.33
N GLY A 105 -4.95 14.11 9.40
CA GLY A 105 -5.16 12.66 9.47
C GLY A 105 -5.37 12.16 10.91
N ASP A 106 -5.81 10.91 11.03
CA ASP A 106 -5.89 10.17 12.31
C ASP A 106 -4.51 9.98 12.95
N TRP A 107 -3.47 9.86 12.12
CA TRP A 107 -2.10 9.64 12.54
C TRP A 107 -1.21 10.81 12.13
N GLN A 108 -0.58 11.45 13.12
CA GLN A 108 0.32 12.58 12.91
C GLN A 108 1.68 12.27 13.52
N ALA A 109 2.73 12.76 12.85
CA ALA A 109 4.10 12.67 13.34
C ALA A 109 4.66 14.09 13.49
N HIS A 110 5.19 14.38 14.67
CA HIS A 110 5.94 15.60 14.93
C HIS A 110 7.37 15.25 15.29
N LYS A 111 8.32 16.01 14.74
CA LYS A 111 9.72 15.86 15.12
C LYS A 111 9.88 16.23 16.59
N LEU A 112 10.46 15.33 17.39
CA LEU A 112 10.80 15.60 18.78
C LEU A 112 11.99 16.55 18.90
N VAL A 113 12.89 16.54 17.90
CA VAL A 113 13.98 17.50 17.75
C VAL A 113 13.99 17.98 16.31
N LEU A 114 14.05 19.29 16.10
CA LEU A 114 13.92 19.91 14.77
C LEU A 114 15.18 19.76 13.89
N ASP A 115 16.30 19.30 14.46
CA ASP A 115 17.54 19.01 13.74
C ASP A 115 17.53 17.58 13.20
N GLY A 116 17.03 17.42 11.98
CA GLY A 116 17.31 16.19 11.23
C GLY A 116 18.82 16.06 11.04
N SER A 117 19.43 15.04 11.64
CA SER A 117 20.75 14.54 11.23
C SER A 117 20.61 13.48 10.16
#